data_AF-A0A183EIY2-F1
#
_entry.id   AF-A0A183EIY2-F1
#
_cell.length_a   1.000
_cell.length_b   1.000
_cell.length_c   1.000
_cell.angle_alpha   90.00
_cell.angle_beta   90.00
_cell.angle_gamma   90.00
#
_symmetry.space_group_name_H-M   'P 1'
#
loop_
_entity.id
_entity.type
_entity.pdbx_description
1 polymer ?
#
loop_
_entity_poly.entity_id
_entity_poly.type
_entity_poly.pdbx_seq_one_letter_code
_entity_poly.pdbx_strand_id
1 'polypeptide(L)'
;LKTSEVKNITRMGITVFFSLPTPHEAAAAVQVFNGFAMKGRVLRAKIAGPKPREINTAYVQESGGEQVRQTARERVTPLADKPYSEQLEIKMNDLKRTAANFVKGMIDARVQGANEINIDELIEPIRPSPRVTAYRNKCEFTIGRDIDENVCVGFVGGRFSQNQHYVVPVDSCDNISSHMKRVVKAFERFVIETGEALGCDMMMIVTVFPTEDSEREKELIRLVEERFLDLNNFFDENSRFRVTSLYWQRLANASDPPVYEHIAGAPYIYEMILGSRFRVSPSSFFQTNSAAAGVLYRTIAEKCGLCESGYLRTLGKANTGAGASGKDVKERPGNEKELDKKRKCETVMRVY
;
A
#
# COMPACT_ATOMS: atom_id res chain seq x y z
N LEU A 1 16.89 -4.39 -33.67
CA LEU A 1 16.26 -4.47 -32.33
C LEU A 1 15.95 -5.93 -32.05
N LYS A 2 16.30 -6.47 -30.88
CA LYS A 2 15.77 -7.77 -30.45
C LYS A 2 14.37 -7.55 -29.88
N THR A 3 13.45 -8.47 -30.13
CA THR A 3 12.05 -8.36 -29.67
C THR A 3 11.90 -8.44 -28.15
N SER A 4 12.93 -8.90 -27.43
CA SER A 4 12.99 -8.97 -25.97
C SER A 4 13.17 -7.63 -25.25
N GLU A 5 13.56 -6.57 -25.97
CA GLU A 5 13.97 -5.28 -25.36
C GLU A 5 12.86 -4.20 -25.43
N VAL A 6 11.87 -4.37 -26.29
CA VAL A 6 10.82 -3.36 -26.54
C VAL A 6 9.66 -3.51 -25.55
N LYS A 7 9.26 -2.41 -24.89
CA LYS A 7 8.17 -2.38 -23.90
C LYS A 7 7.04 -1.42 -24.31
N ASN A 8 5.88 -1.54 -23.65
CA ASN A 8 4.76 -0.60 -23.73
C ASN A 8 4.22 -0.30 -25.16
N ILE A 9 4.22 -1.30 -26.05
CA ILE A 9 3.76 -1.13 -27.44
C ILE A 9 2.27 -0.77 -27.46
N THR A 10 1.95 0.44 -27.91
CA THR A 10 0.61 1.02 -27.91
C THR A 10 0.27 1.54 -29.31
N ARG A 11 -0.89 1.16 -29.86
CA ARG A 11 -1.32 1.57 -31.20
C ARG A 11 -2.48 2.57 -31.13
N MET A 12 -2.36 3.67 -31.85
CA MET A 12 -3.42 4.67 -32.06
C MET A 12 -3.63 4.87 -33.56
N GLY A 13 -4.64 4.19 -34.13
CA GLY A 13 -4.93 4.23 -35.56
C GLY A 13 -3.79 3.67 -36.43
N ILE A 14 -3.11 4.56 -37.16
CA ILE A 14 -1.92 4.25 -37.98
C ILE A 14 -0.59 4.49 -37.24
N THR A 15 -0.62 5.11 -36.06
CA THR A 15 0.57 5.42 -35.26
C THR A 15 0.83 4.32 -34.24
N VAL A 16 2.08 3.94 -34.05
CA VAL A 16 2.54 3.02 -32.99
C VAL A 16 3.53 3.76 -32.11
N PHE A 17 3.32 3.67 -30.80
CA PHE A 17 4.24 4.11 -29.75
C PHE A 17 4.85 2.88 -29.09
N PHE A 18 6.11 2.96 -28.68
CA PHE A 18 6.78 1.93 -27.88
C PHE A 18 7.91 2.56 -27.08
N SER A 19 8.29 1.92 -25.97
CA SER A 19 9.39 2.32 -25.12
C SER A 19 10.62 1.44 -25.38
N LEU A 20 11.81 2.05 -25.32
CA LEU A 20 13.10 1.38 -25.33
C LEU A 20 13.87 1.68 -24.03
N PRO A 21 14.71 0.75 -23.54
CA PRO A 21 15.48 0.90 -22.31
C PRO A 21 16.29 2.20 -22.18
N THR A 22 16.93 2.68 -23.25
CA THR A 22 17.77 3.90 -23.19
C THR A 22 17.40 4.98 -24.22
N PRO A 23 17.67 6.27 -23.93
CA PRO A 23 17.52 7.35 -24.93
C PRO A 23 18.38 7.14 -26.18
N HIS A 24 19.54 6.49 -26.04
CA HIS A 24 20.44 6.16 -27.16
C HIS A 24 19.82 5.13 -28.11
N GLU A 25 19.23 4.06 -27.57
CA GLU A 25 18.45 3.09 -28.37
C GLU A 25 17.24 3.74 -29.04
N ALA A 26 16.56 4.66 -28.35
CA ALA A 26 15.43 5.39 -28.93
C ALA A 26 15.86 6.26 -30.13
N ALA A 27 17.01 6.93 -30.05
CA ALA A 27 17.58 7.68 -31.17
C ALA A 27 17.97 6.76 -32.34
N ALA A 28 18.64 5.63 -32.07
CA ALA A 28 18.99 4.63 -33.08
C ALA A 28 17.75 4.02 -33.76
N ALA A 29 16.69 3.73 -33.00
CA ALA A 29 15.42 3.23 -33.56
C ALA A 29 14.73 4.26 -34.46
N VAL A 30 14.81 5.56 -34.12
CA VAL A 30 14.32 6.64 -34.99
C VAL A 30 15.09 6.67 -36.32
N GLN A 31 16.42 6.52 -36.29
CA GLN A 31 17.23 6.45 -37.52
C GLN A 31 16.88 5.24 -38.40
N VAL A 32 16.58 4.08 -37.80
CA VAL A 32 16.20 2.85 -38.53
C VAL A 32 14.79 2.93 -39.13
N PHE A 33 13.82 3.51 -38.43
CA PHE A 33 12.42 3.51 -38.87
C PHE A 33 12.00 4.75 -39.66
N ASN A 34 12.68 5.90 -39.52
CA ASN A 34 12.32 7.10 -40.26
C ASN A 34 12.83 7.04 -41.70
N GLY A 35 11.92 7.00 -42.67
CA GLY A 35 12.24 6.76 -44.08
C GLY A 35 12.10 5.29 -44.50
N PHE A 36 11.80 4.37 -43.58
CA PHE A 36 11.69 2.94 -43.91
C PHE A 36 10.45 2.66 -44.79
N ALA A 37 10.66 2.08 -45.97
CA ALA A 37 9.59 1.76 -46.91
C ALA A 37 8.97 0.38 -46.63
N MET A 38 7.67 0.33 -46.36
CA MET A 38 6.91 -0.90 -46.12
C MET A 38 5.58 -0.88 -46.87
N LYS A 39 5.35 -1.88 -47.74
CA LYS A 39 4.10 -2.08 -48.51
C LYS A 39 3.60 -0.79 -49.20
N GLY A 40 4.50 -0.10 -49.91
CA GLY A 40 4.18 1.12 -50.66
C GLY A 40 3.97 2.38 -49.80
N ARG A 41 4.28 2.34 -48.50
CA ARG A 41 4.22 3.50 -47.59
C ARG A 41 5.57 3.71 -46.92
N VAL A 42 5.96 4.97 -46.73
CA VAL A 42 7.17 5.35 -45.99
C VAL A 42 6.80 5.63 -44.53
N LEU A 43 7.48 4.98 -43.59
CA LEU A 43 7.33 5.21 -42.16
C LEU A 43 8.02 6.52 -41.76
N ARG A 44 7.38 7.28 -40.86
CA ARG A 44 7.96 8.46 -40.21
C ARG A 44 8.12 8.16 -38.73
N ALA A 45 9.37 8.17 -38.25
CA ALA A 45 9.67 7.99 -36.83
C ALA A 45 10.27 9.28 -36.26
N LYS A 46 9.97 9.53 -34.98
CA LYS A 46 10.57 10.61 -34.18
C LYS A 46 10.50 10.22 -32.71
N ILE A 47 11.36 10.80 -31.89
CA ILE A 47 11.17 10.76 -30.44
C ILE A 47 9.81 11.42 -30.14
N ALA A 48 8.98 10.73 -29.36
CA ALA A 48 7.77 11.33 -28.83
C ALA A 48 8.18 12.27 -27.70
N GLY A 49 8.01 13.58 -27.90
CA GLY A 49 8.01 14.52 -26.79
C GLY A 49 6.90 14.16 -25.80
N PRO A 50 7.00 14.60 -24.53
CA PRO A 50 5.93 14.40 -23.56
C PRO A 50 4.66 15.02 -24.13
N LYS A 51 3.66 14.19 -24.46
CA LYS A 51 2.32 14.69 -24.75
C LYS A 51 1.75 15.22 -23.43
N PRO A 52 1.37 16.50 -23.32
CA PRO A 52 0.24 16.82 -22.46
C PRO A 52 -0.91 15.92 -22.89
N ARG A 53 -1.70 15.41 -21.94
CA ARG A 53 -3.05 14.99 -22.35
C ARG A 53 -3.72 16.22 -22.93
N GLU A 54 -4.08 16.15 -24.20
CA GLU A 54 -5.03 17.10 -24.80
C GLU A 54 -6.33 16.94 -24.01
N ILE A 55 -6.50 17.79 -23.00
CA ILE A 55 -7.75 17.91 -22.27
C ILE A 55 -8.77 18.36 -23.31
N ASN A 56 -9.86 17.59 -23.46
CA ASN A 56 -10.97 18.01 -24.30
C ASN A 56 -11.53 19.30 -23.70
N THR A 57 -11.18 20.45 -24.27
CA THR A 57 -11.61 21.78 -23.79
C THR A 57 -13.13 21.96 -23.91
N ALA A 58 -13.79 21.14 -24.73
CA ALA A 58 -15.24 20.95 -24.74
C ALA A 58 -15.85 20.41 -23.42
N TYR A 59 -15.03 19.94 -22.47
CA TYR A 59 -15.44 19.60 -21.08
C TYR A 59 -14.98 20.65 -20.04
N VAL A 60 -14.36 21.76 -20.48
CA VAL A 60 -13.86 22.84 -19.61
C VAL A 60 -14.80 24.05 -19.59
N GLN A 61 -15.79 24.09 -20.48
CA GLN A 61 -16.93 24.99 -20.34
C GLN A 61 -18.01 24.35 -19.44
N GLU A 62 -18.56 25.16 -18.53
CA GLU A 62 -19.68 24.83 -17.64
C GLU A 62 -19.52 23.58 -16.73
N SER A 63 -18.38 23.51 -16.04
CA SER A 63 -18.31 22.82 -14.75
C SER A 63 -17.81 23.75 -13.62
N GLY A 64 -18.52 24.86 -13.44
CA GLY A 64 -18.53 25.63 -12.18
C GLY A 64 -19.26 24.90 -11.04
N GLY A 65 -19.09 23.57 -10.97
CA GLY A 65 -19.63 22.76 -9.88
C GLY A 65 -18.72 22.86 -8.67
N GLU A 66 -19.32 22.78 -7.48
CA GLU A 66 -18.57 22.69 -6.23
C GLU A 66 -17.54 21.55 -6.32
N GLN A 67 -16.31 21.80 -5.84
CA GLN A 67 -15.37 20.72 -5.60
C GLN A 67 -15.93 19.84 -4.48
N VAL A 68 -16.57 18.74 -4.87
CA VAL A 68 -17.19 17.78 -3.93
C VAL A 68 -16.12 17.36 -2.92
N ARG A 69 -16.31 17.81 -1.67
CA ARG A 69 -15.38 17.64 -0.54
C ARG A 69 -15.37 16.17 -0.06
N GLN A 70 -14.83 15.28 -0.90
CA GLN A 70 -14.71 13.86 -0.58
C GLN A 70 -13.81 13.68 0.64
N THR A 71 -14.31 13.01 1.67
CA THR A 71 -13.51 12.71 2.86
C THR A 71 -12.44 11.65 2.57
N ALA A 72 -11.38 11.64 3.38
CA ALA A 72 -10.38 10.58 3.33
C ALA A 72 -11.02 9.19 3.51
N ARG A 73 -12.02 9.07 4.40
CA ARG A 73 -12.86 7.89 4.63
C ARG A 73 -13.46 7.31 3.34
N GLU A 74 -14.14 8.12 2.54
CA GLU A 74 -14.74 7.69 1.27
C GLU A 74 -13.70 7.13 0.30
N ARG A 75 -12.50 7.73 0.25
CA ARG A 75 -11.43 7.34 -0.67
C ARG A 75 -10.72 6.05 -0.27
N VAL A 76 -10.30 5.94 1.00
CA VAL A 76 -9.47 4.80 1.47
C VAL A 76 -10.28 3.66 2.08
N THR A 77 -11.56 3.89 2.36
CA THR A 77 -12.50 2.91 2.90
C THR A 77 -13.92 3.10 2.31
N PRO A 78 -14.11 2.89 0.99
CA PRO A 78 -15.36 3.22 0.26
C PRO A 78 -16.62 2.41 0.66
N LEU A 79 -16.53 1.57 1.68
CA LEU A 79 -17.65 0.82 2.27
C LEU A 79 -17.81 1.11 3.78
N ALA A 80 -17.11 2.11 4.33
CA ALA A 80 -17.04 2.36 5.78
C ALA A 80 -18.37 2.74 6.43
N ASP A 81 -19.32 3.25 5.65
CA ASP A 81 -20.63 3.71 6.12
C ASP A 81 -21.69 2.59 6.08
N LYS A 82 -21.28 1.40 5.63
CA LYS A 82 -22.10 0.19 5.60
C LYS A 82 -21.78 -0.71 6.80
N PRO A 83 -22.80 -1.32 7.45
CA PRO A 83 -22.59 -2.34 8.47
C PRO A 83 -21.66 -3.45 7.98
N TYR A 84 -20.80 -3.98 8.85
CA TYR A 84 -19.74 -4.90 8.42
C TYR A 84 -20.26 -6.19 7.78
N SER A 85 -21.48 -6.65 8.12
CA SER A 85 -22.17 -7.74 7.42
C SER A 85 -22.45 -7.40 5.96
N GLU A 86 -23.05 -6.24 5.68
CA GLU A 86 -23.32 -5.75 4.32
C GLU A 86 -22.00 -5.61 3.52
N GLN A 87 -20.92 -5.16 4.17
CA GLN A 87 -19.60 -5.12 3.53
C GLN A 87 -19.05 -6.50 3.13
N LEU A 88 -19.42 -7.58 3.84
CA LEU A 88 -19.05 -8.95 3.50
C LEU A 88 -19.94 -9.49 2.38
N GLU A 89 -21.25 -9.21 2.42
CA GLU A 89 -22.21 -9.57 1.38
C GLU A 89 -21.86 -8.95 0.02
N ILE A 90 -21.52 -7.66 -0.01
CA ILE A 90 -21.04 -6.97 -1.22
C ILE A 90 -19.79 -7.67 -1.79
N LYS A 91 -18.80 -7.96 -0.95
CA LYS A 91 -17.56 -8.64 -1.36
C LYS A 91 -17.81 -10.07 -1.83
N MET A 92 -18.79 -10.77 -1.24
CA MET A 92 -19.20 -12.12 -1.66
C MET A 92 -19.86 -12.08 -3.05
N ASN A 93 -20.74 -11.10 -3.30
CA ASN A 93 -21.38 -10.90 -4.58
C ASN A 93 -20.37 -10.47 -5.67
N ASP A 94 -19.38 -9.64 -5.32
CA ASP A 94 -18.26 -9.30 -6.19
C ASP A 94 -17.39 -10.52 -6.54
N LEU A 95 -17.12 -11.39 -5.57
CA LEU A 95 -16.37 -12.64 -5.78
C LEU A 95 -17.15 -13.61 -6.69
N LYS A 96 -18.45 -13.83 -6.45
CA LYS A 96 -19.32 -14.65 -7.31
C LYS A 96 -19.37 -14.11 -8.75
N ARG A 97 -19.54 -12.79 -8.92
CA ARG A 97 -19.53 -12.14 -10.25
C ARG A 97 -18.18 -12.29 -10.96
N THR A 98 -17.08 -12.22 -10.21
CA THR A 98 -15.72 -12.40 -10.76
C THR A 98 -15.48 -13.84 -11.22
N ALA A 99 -15.91 -14.82 -10.43
CA ALA A 99 -15.87 -16.23 -10.82
C ALA A 99 -16.75 -16.53 -12.03
N ALA A 100 -17.97 -15.97 -12.11
CA ALA A 100 -18.85 -16.11 -13.27
C ALA A 100 -18.20 -15.61 -14.57
N ASN A 101 -17.54 -14.44 -14.51
CA ASN A 101 -16.80 -13.90 -15.65
C ASN A 101 -15.60 -14.79 -16.04
N PHE A 102 -14.91 -15.39 -15.06
CA PHE A 102 -13.79 -16.30 -15.30
C PHE A 102 -14.25 -17.64 -15.91
N VAL A 103 -15.30 -18.26 -15.36
CA VAL A 103 -15.93 -19.48 -15.91
C VAL A 103 -16.42 -19.23 -17.33
N LYS A 104 -17.08 -18.10 -17.60
CA LYS A 104 -17.45 -17.72 -18.97
C LYS A 104 -16.24 -17.63 -19.90
N GLY A 105 -15.15 -16.99 -19.46
CA GLY A 105 -13.90 -16.91 -20.24
C GLY A 105 -13.30 -18.29 -20.55
N MET A 106 -13.41 -19.25 -19.64
CA MET A 106 -13.00 -20.65 -19.87
C MET A 106 -13.92 -21.37 -20.87
N ILE A 107 -15.23 -21.11 -20.84
CA ILE A 107 -16.20 -21.65 -21.80
C ILE A 107 -15.95 -21.08 -23.20
N ASP A 108 -15.79 -19.76 -23.32
CA ASP A 108 -15.46 -19.08 -24.58
C ASP A 108 -14.11 -19.58 -25.16
N ALA A 109 -13.15 -19.91 -24.29
CA ALA A 109 -11.87 -20.54 -24.66
C ALA A 109 -11.93 -22.07 -24.87
N ARG A 110 -13.10 -22.70 -24.73
CA ARG A 110 -13.36 -24.15 -24.89
C ARG A 110 -12.55 -25.06 -23.95
N VAL A 111 -12.32 -24.60 -22.71
CA VAL A 111 -11.70 -25.42 -21.66
C VAL A 111 -12.63 -26.59 -21.29
N GLN A 112 -12.11 -27.81 -21.28
CA GLN A 112 -12.87 -29.01 -20.94
C GLN A 112 -13.44 -28.93 -19.51
N GLY A 113 -14.70 -29.32 -19.33
CA GLY A 113 -15.41 -29.27 -18.05
C GLY A 113 -15.87 -27.87 -17.60
N ALA A 114 -15.53 -26.79 -18.32
CA ALA A 114 -15.86 -25.43 -17.87
C ALA A 114 -17.38 -25.16 -17.75
N ASN A 115 -18.21 -25.86 -18.53
CA ASN A 115 -19.68 -25.79 -18.45
C ASN A 115 -20.27 -26.46 -17.19
N GLU A 116 -19.49 -27.30 -16.49
CA GLU A 116 -19.93 -28.12 -15.35
C GLU A 116 -19.57 -27.47 -13.99
N ILE A 117 -18.88 -26.32 -14.00
CA ILE A 117 -18.39 -25.65 -12.79
C ILE A 117 -19.54 -24.91 -12.08
N ASN A 118 -20.05 -25.47 -10.98
CA ASN A 118 -20.94 -24.73 -10.09
C ASN A 118 -20.16 -23.71 -9.24
N ILE A 119 -20.46 -22.43 -9.46
CA ILE A 119 -19.82 -21.28 -8.80
C ILE A 119 -20.16 -21.24 -7.29
N ASP A 120 -21.36 -21.68 -6.91
CA ASP A 120 -21.81 -21.66 -5.50
C ASP A 120 -21.20 -22.80 -4.67
N GLU A 121 -20.74 -23.88 -5.32
CA GLU A 121 -19.95 -24.95 -4.68
C GLU A 121 -18.45 -24.61 -4.65
N LEU A 122 -17.97 -23.81 -5.61
CA LEU A 122 -16.57 -23.40 -5.71
C LEU A 122 -16.16 -22.32 -4.68
N ILE A 123 -17.11 -21.53 -4.16
CA ILE A 123 -16.81 -20.34 -3.34
C ILE A 123 -17.30 -20.51 -1.89
N GLU A 124 -16.34 -20.72 -0.99
CA GLU A 124 -16.60 -20.69 0.46
C GLU A 124 -16.96 -19.29 0.97
N PRO A 125 -17.80 -19.18 2.03
CA PRO A 125 -18.11 -17.91 2.68
C PRO A 125 -16.87 -17.12 3.13
N ILE A 126 -16.87 -15.81 2.90
CA ILE A 126 -15.78 -14.91 3.31
C ILE A 126 -15.59 -14.96 4.83
N ARG A 127 -14.40 -15.37 5.25
CA ARG A 127 -14.00 -15.41 6.67
C ARG A 127 -13.76 -13.97 7.17
N PRO A 128 -14.47 -13.50 8.20
CA PRO A 128 -14.40 -12.10 8.64
C PRO A 128 -13.05 -11.76 9.29
N SER A 129 -12.66 -10.49 9.22
CA SER A 129 -11.52 -9.97 9.97
C SER A 129 -11.86 -9.88 11.48
N PRO A 130 -10.99 -10.35 12.39
CA PRO A 130 -11.18 -10.16 13.84
C PRO A 130 -11.09 -8.69 14.28
N ARG A 131 -10.56 -7.82 13.41
CA ARG A 131 -10.41 -6.38 13.66
C ARG A 131 -10.87 -5.58 12.44
N VAL A 132 -11.89 -4.74 12.63
CA VAL A 132 -12.56 -3.97 11.56
C VAL A 132 -12.30 -2.46 11.64
N THR A 133 -11.79 -1.97 12.77
CA THR A 133 -11.34 -0.57 12.97
C THR A 133 -9.91 -0.51 13.52
N ALA A 134 -9.22 0.61 13.27
CA ALA A 134 -7.83 0.89 13.64
C ALA A 134 -6.84 -0.22 13.22
N TYR A 135 -7.16 -0.99 12.17
CA TYR A 135 -6.46 -2.21 11.81
C TYR A 135 -5.19 -2.01 10.97
N ARG A 136 -5.01 -0.83 10.38
CA ARG A 136 -3.93 -0.56 9.43
C ARG A 136 -2.61 -0.26 10.15
N ASN A 137 -1.60 -1.10 9.94
CA ASN A 137 -0.28 -0.99 10.59
C ASN A 137 0.78 -0.25 9.75
N LYS A 138 0.71 -0.29 8.41
CA LYS A 138 1.53 0.53 7.49
C LYS A 138 0.65 1.55 6.76
N CYS A 139 0.91 2.83 7.01
CA CYS A 139 0.28 3.97 6.35
C CYS A 139 1.32 4.79 5.58
N GLU A 140 0.90 5.37 4.48
CA GLU A 140 1.69 6.26 3.64
C GLU A 140 0.85 7.53 3.43
N PHE A 141 1.44 8.69 3.70
CA PHE A 141 0.75 9.98 3.72
C PHE A 141 1.48 10.99 2.83
N THR A 142 0.73 11.92 2.28
CA THR A 142 1.21 13.04 1.47
C THR A 142 1.12 14.32 2.29
N ILE A 143 2.19 15.11 2.26
CA ILE A 143 2.22 16.49 2.74
C ILE A 143 1.85 17.40 1.56
N GLY A 144 0.99 18.38 1.80
CA GLY A 144 0.58 19.34 0.78
C GLY A 144 -0.36 20.38 1.36
N ARG A 145 -1.31 20.85 0.54
CA ARG A 145 -2.38 21.76 0.98
C ARG A 145 -3.74 21.08 0.94
N ASP A 146 -4.65 21.47 1.82
CA ASP A 146 -6.06 21.11 1.73
C ASP A 146 -6.83 22.00 0.74
N ILE A 147 -8.14 21.82 0.64
CA ILE A 147 -9.02 22.60 -0.24
C ILE A 147 -9.14 24.08 0.17
N ASP A 148 -8.78 24.39 1.42
CA ASP A 148 -8.83 25.74 1.99
C ASP A 148 -7.40 26.35 2.07
N GLU A 149 -6.48 25.80 1.26
CA GLU A 149 -5.06 26.18 1.10
C GLU A 149 -4.15 26.04 2.35
N ASN A 150 -4.62 25.38 3.42
CA ASN A 150 -3.84 25.16 4.64
C ASN A 150 -2.87 23.97 4.48
N VAL A 151 -1.74 24.00 5.19
CA VAL A 151 -0.81 22.86 5.26
C VAL A 151 -1.52 21.65 5.88
N CYS A 152 -1.53 20.53 5.16
CA CYS A 152 -2.28 19.33 5.51
C CYS A 152 -1.43 18.07 5.29
N VAL A 153 -1.49 17.13 6.23
CA VAL A 153 -0.85 15.81 6.10
C VAL A 153 -1.92 14.72 6.11
N GLY A 154 -2.00 13.94 5.03
CA GLY A 154 -3.03 12.92 4.89
C GLY A 154 -2.98 12.17 3.57
N PHE A 155 -4.12 11.97 2.92
CA PHE A 155 -4.18 11.29 1.61
C PHE A 155 -4.36 12.29 0.48
N VAL A 156 -3.88 11.98 -0.73
CA VAL A 156 -4.24 12.76 -1.91
C VAL A 156 -5.77 12.71 -2.11
N GLY A 157 -6.43 13.86 -1.97
CA GLY A 157 -7.86 14.06 -2.24
C GLY A 157 -8.12 14.49 -3.68
N GLY A 158 -7.15 15.17 -4.30
CA GLY A 158 -7.21 15.56 -5.71
C GLY A 158 -7.17 14.39 -6.71
N ARG A 159 -7.12 14.76 -7.99
CA ARG A 159 -6.79 13.91 -9.14
C ARG A 159 -5.97 14.76 -10.13
N PHE A 160 -4.70 14.39 -10.31
CA PHE A 160 -3.77 15.05 -11.25
C PHE A 160 -4.37 15.17 -12.66
N SER A 161 -5.09 14.15 -13.13
CA SER A 161 -5.73 14.15 -14.46
C SER A 161 -6.92 15.12 -14.61
N GLN A 162 -7.33 15.79 -13.53
CA GLN A 162 -8.38 16.82 -13.50
C GLN A 162 -7.82 18.15 -12.95
N ASN A 163 -6.49 18.31 -12.90
CA ASN A 163 -5.78 19.48 -12.35
C ASN A 163 -6.21 19.84 -10.91
N GLN A 164 -6.62 18.84 -10.12
CA GLN A 164 -6.97 18.99 -8.70
C GLN A 164 -5.83 18.43 -7.84
N HIS A 165 -5.25 19.29 -7.00
CA HIS A 165 -4.04 19.01 -6.20
C HIS A 165 -4.25 19.41 -4.74
N TYR A 166 -5.06 18.63 -4.01
CA TYR A 166 -5.29 18.81 -2.58
C TYR A 166 -5.13 17.51 -1.79
N VAL A 167 -4.83 17.65 -0.50
CA VAL A 167 -4.69 16.60 0.51
C VAL A 167 -5.92 16.61 1.42
N VAL A 168 -6.41 15.44 1.80
CA VAL A 168 -7.53 15.26 2.73
C VAL A 168 -7.05 14.67 4.07
N PRO A 169 -7.45 15.26 5.22
CA PRO A 169 -6.95 14.89 6.52
C PRO A 169 -7.48 13.52 7.00
N VAL A 170 -6.66 12.83 7.80
CA VAL A 170 -6.86 11.43 8.20
C VAL A 170 -7.94 11.19 9.25
N ASP A 171 -8.51 12.26 9.81
CA ASP A 171 -9.37 12.22 11.00
C ASP A 171 -10.62 11.36 10.82
N SER A 172 -11.19 11.35 9.60
CA SER A 172 -12.40 10.57 9.24
C SER A 172 -12.18 9.06 9.04
N CYS A 173 -10.92 8.59 8.97
CA CYS A 173 -10.59 7.21 8.58
C CYS A 173 -10.69 6.21 9.75
N ASP A 174 -11.65 5.28 9.72
CA ASP A 174 -11.81 4.26 10.77
C ASP A 174 -10.74 3.16 10.74
N ASN A 175 -10.06 2.94 9.61
CA ASN A 175 -9.00 1.94 9.48
C ASN A 175 -7.68 2.37 10.16
N ILE A 176 -7.52 3.66 10.48
CA ILE A 176 -6.31 4.25 11.07
C ILE A 176 -6.47 4.37 12.59
N SER A 177 -5.43 4.02 13.35
CA SER A 177 -5.45 4.10 14.82
C SER A 177 -5.42 5.54 15.34
N SER A 178 -6.00 5.80 16.52
CA SER A 178 -5.95 7.13 17.12
C SER A 178 -4.51 7.59 17.44
N HIS A 179 -3.61 6.64 17.72
CA HIS A 179 -2.17 6.86 17.80
C HIS A 179 -1.65 7.47 16.50
N MET A 180 -1.83 6.78 15.37
CA MET A 180 -1.42 7.24 14.04
C MET A 180 -2.03 8.61 13.66
N LYS A 181 -3.25 8.93 14.13
CA LYS A 181 -3.87 10.26 13.90
C LYS A 181 -3.19 11.37 14.70
N ARG A 182 -2.94 11.18 16.01
CA ARG A 182 -2.21 12.17 16.84
C ARG A 182 -0.82 12.45 16.30
N VAL A 183 -0.17 11.38 15.87
CA VAL A 183 1.12 11.34 15.16
C VAL A 183 1.11 12.19 13.89
N VAL A 184 0.17 11.94 12.98
CA VAL A 184 0.02 12.74 11.75
C VAL A 184 -0.24 14.21 12.07
N LYS A 185 -1.01 14.51 13.13
CA LYS A 185 -1.26 15.90 13.58
C LYS A 185 -0.07 16.56 14.29
N ALA A 186 0.78 15.81 14.99
CA ALA A 186 2.03 16.33 15.55
C ALA A 186 3.06 16.62 14.45
N PHE A 187 3.07 15.79 13.41
CA PHE A 187 3.82 16.03 12.19
C PHE A 187 3.28 17.25 11.41
N GLU A 188 1.97 17.35 11.17
CA GLU A 188 1.35 18.49 10.49
C GLU A 188 1.73 19.84 11.14
N ARG A 189 1.77 19.90 12.47
CA ARG A 189 2.30 21.06 13.22
C ARG A 189 3.79 21.33 12.95
N PHE A 190 4.64 20.29 12.96
CA PHE A 190 6.06 20.44 12.62
C PHE A 190 6.29 21.01 11.21
N VAL A 191 5.48 20.64 10.21
CA VAL A 191 5.57 21.24 8.86
C VAL A 191 5.22 22.72 8.89
N ILE A 192 4.16 23.10 9.62
CA ILE A 192 3.73 24.49 9.79
C ILE A 192 4.82 25.32 10.51
N GLU A 193 5.50 24.74 11.50
CA GLU A 193 6.54 25.41 12.30
C GLU A 193 7.89 25.54 11.56
N THR A 194 8.26 24.57 10.73
CA THR A 194 9.60 24.52 10.08
C THR A 194 9.61 24.94 8.62
N GLY A 195 8.45 24.92 7.96
CA GLY A 195 8.30 25.13 6.51
C GLY A 195 8.56 23.88 5.66
N GLU A 196 8.96 22.74 6.25
CA GLU A 196 9.45 21.56 5.52
C GLU A 196 8.86 20.22 6.02
N ALA A 197 8.87 19.20 5.16
CA ALA A 197 7.85 18.14 5.15
C ALA A 197 8.26 16.79 5.79
N LEU A 198 8.57 16.77 7.10
CA LEU A 198 9.29 15.67 7.78
C LEU A 198 8.66 15.17 9.10
N GLY A 199 8.43 13.84 9.28
CA GLY A 199 7.41 13.35 10.23
C GLY A 199 7.76 12.32 11.30
N CYS A 200 6.72 11.62 11.76
CA CYS A 200 6.69 10.52 12.76
C CYS A 200 5.43 9.65 12.50
N ASP A 201 5.05 8.56 13.19
CA ASP A 201 5.52 7.73 14.31
C ASP A 201 4.79 6.39 14.17
N MET A 202 5.58 5.32 14.14
CA MET A 202 5.49 4.14 13.29
C MET A 202 6.97 3.70 13.11
N MET A 203 7.26 2.80 12.18
CA MET A 203 8.46 2.99 11.38
C MET A 203 8.19 4.10 10.38
N MET A 204 8.49 5.34 10.75
CA MET A 204 8.20 6.47 9.86
C MET A 204 9.36 6.69 8.90
N ILE A 205 8.99 6.96 7.66
CA ILE A 205 9.89 7.29 6.55
C ILE A 205 9.59 8.72 6.16
N VAL A 206 10.54 9.63 6.39
CA VAL A 206 10.50 10.97 5.81
C VAL A 206 10.82 10.83 4.33
N THR A 207 9.97 11.36 3.44
CA THR A 207 10.31 11.44 2.01
C THR A 207 10.52 12.89 1.62
N VAL A 208 11.78 13.29 1.41
CA VAL A 208 12.15 14.61 0.91
C VAL A 208 12.42 14.60 -0.59
N PHE A 209 12.16 15.73 -1.23
CA PHE A 209 12.86 16.06 -2.47
C PHE A 209 14.30 16.46 -2.11
N PRO A 210 15.33 16.02 -2.87
CA PRO A 210 16.71 16.42 -2.59
C PRO A 210 16.87 17.95 -2.64
N THR A 211 17.37 18.54 -1.56
CA THR A 211 17.76 19.94 -1.50
C THR A 211 19.26 20.10 -1.79
N GLU A 212 19.67 21.28 -2.27
CA GLU A 212 21.09 21.60 -2.47
C GLU A 212 21.78 22.05 -1.16
N ASP A 213 21.00 22.43 -0.13
CA ASP A 213 21.50 22.80 1.19
C ASP A 213 21.60 21.59 2.14
N SER A 214 22.80 21.01 2.16
CA SER A 214 23.13 19.86 3.02
C SER A 214 23.30 20.19 4.51
N GLU A 215 23.41 21.45 4.93
CA GLU A 215 23.43 21.80 6.36
C GLU A 215 22.01 21.98 6.89
N ARG A 216 21.13 22.59 6.08
CA ARG A 216 19.68 22.63 6.36
C ARG A 216 19.09 21.23 6.47
N GLU A 217 19.48 20.29 5.59
CA GLU A 217 18.99 18.90 5.70
C GLU A 217 19.41 18.24 7.03
N LYS A 218 20.64 18.44 7.50
CA LYS A 218 21.13 17.88 8.79
C LYS A 218 20.38 18.45 9.99
N GLU A 219 20.20 19.77 10.03
CA GLU A 219 19.45 20.41 11.12
C GLU A 219 18.00 19.93 11.14
N LEU A 220 17.40 19.72 9.97
CA LEU A 220 16.05 19.17 9.84
C LEU A 220 15.97 17.69 10.29
N ILE A 221 16.93 16.84 9.92
CA ILE A 221 17.04 15.46 10.42
C ILE A 221 17.11 15.47 11.95
N ARG A 222 17.92 16.36 12.53
CA ARG A 222 18.08 16.51 13.98
C ARG A 222 16.80 16.98 14.66
N LEU A 223 16.10 17.98 14.11
CA LEU A 223 14.84 18.48 14.67
C LEU A 223 13.72 17.42 14.62
N VAL A 224 13.72 16.53 13.60
CA VAL A 224 12.86 15.35 13.53
C VAL A 224 13.23 14.32 14.59
N GLU A 225 14.52 14.05 14.80
CA GLU A 225 14.99 13.14 15.84
C GLU A 225 14.57 13.64 17.23
N GLU A 226 14.96 14.86 17.59
CA GLU A 226 14.71 15.47 18.90
C GLU A 226 13.20 15.57 19.19
N ARG A 227 12.37 16.01 18.23
CA ARG A 227 10.93 16.16 18.46
C ARG A 227 10.21 14.82 18.65
N PHE A 228 10.56 13.79 17.87
CA PHE A 228 9.70 12.63 17.73
C PHE A 228 10.19 11.37 18.44
N LEU A 229 11.49 11.22 18.72
CA LEU A 229 12.00 10.17 19.61
C LEU A 229 11.91 10.54 21.11
N ASP A 230 11.57 11.79 21.46
CA ASP A 230 11.36 12.17 22.86
C ASP A 230 10.24 11.30 23.49
N LEU A 231 10.60 10.61 24.57
CA LEU A 231 9.72 9.77 25.37
C LEU A 231 8.64 10.59 26.10
N ASN A 232 8.84 11.89 26.32
CA ASN A 232 7.82 12.77 26.91
C ASN A 232 6.54 12.80 26.07
N ASN A 233 6.62 12.62 24.74
CA ASN A 233 5.44 12.52 23.86
C ASN A 233 4.46 11.42 24.29
N PHE A 234 4.90 10.39 25.00
CA PHE A 234 4.04 9.31 25.48
C PHE A 234 3.24 9.71 26.74
N PHE A 235 3.83 10.60 27.54
CA PHE A 235 3.30 11.04 28.83
C PHE A 235 2.51 12.35 28.74
N ASP A 236 2.91 13.27 27.85
CA ASP A 236 2.17 14.49 27.54
C ASP A 236 0.77 14.19 27.00
N GLU A 237 -0.20 15.00 27.42
CA GLU A 237 -1.62 14.79 27.15
C GLU A 237 -2.04 15.17 25.72
N ASN A 238 -1.27 16.06 25.07
CA ASN A 238 -1.55 16.58 23.74
C ASN A 238 -0.96 15.70 22.62
N SER A 239 0.20 15.08 22.89
CA SER A 239 0.88 14.11 22.02
C SER A 239 0.34 12.69 22.21
N ARG A 240 0.48 12.10 23.41
CA ARG A 240 0.19 10.67 23.69
C ARG A 240 0.67 9.70 22.59
N PHE A 241 1.90 9.85 22.07
CA PHE A 241 2.49 9.01 21.01
C PHE A 241 3.95 8.62 21.32
N ARG A 242 4.61 7.76 20.53
CA ARG A 242 5.98 7.27 20.81
C ARG A 242 6.66 6.59 19.61
N VAL A 243 7.57 7.30 18.92
CA VAL A 243 8.44 6.69 17.89
C VAL A 243 9.30 5.57 18.45
N THR A 244 9.56 4.57 17.62
CA THR A 244 10.62 3.58 17.86
C THR A 244 11.61 3.43 16.70
N SER A 245 11.36 4.02 15.53
CA SER A 245 12.20 3.90 14.34
C SER A 245 12.00 5.10 13.39
N LEU A 246 13.09 5.79 13.04
CA LEU A 246 13.11 6.90 12.08
C LEU A 246 13.98 6.57 10.86
N TYR A 247 13.39 6.74 9.67
CA TYR A 247 14.07 6.62 8.39
C TYR A 247 13.91 7.89 7.56
N TRP A 248 14.92 8.19 6.74
CA TRP A 248 14.94 9.28 5.79
C TRP A 248 15.05 8.71 4.37
N GLN A 249 14.30 9.28 3.43
CA GLN A 249 14.26 8.88 2.03
C GLN A 249 14.38 10.15 1.18
N ARG A 250 15.41 10.21 0.33
CA ARG A 250 15.52 11.22 -0.72
C ARG A 250 14.90 10.66 -2.00
N LEU A 251 13.97 11.39 -2.62
CA LEU A 251 13.25 10.95 -3.82
C LEU A 251 13.14 12.09 -4.83
N ALA A 252 13.91 12.02 -5.91
CA ALA A 252 13.84 13.01 -6.99
C ALA A 252 12.64 12.77 -7.90
N ASN A 253 12.44 11.53 -8.36
CA ASN A 253 11.33 11.14 -9.22
C ASN A 253 10.55 9.99 -8.58
N ALA A 254 9.22 9.97 -8.75
CA ALA A 254 8.36 8.88 -8.26
C ALA A 254 8.59 7.51 -8.94
N SER A 255 9.51 7.43 -9.90
CA SER A 255 9.95 6.19 -10.56
C SER A 255 11.30 5.67 -10.05
N ASP A 256 12.00 6.43 -9.21
CA ASP A 256 13.31 6.06 -8.70
C ASP A 256 13.18 4.99 -7.60
N PRO A 257 14.14 4.05 -7.48
CA PRO A 257 14.11 3.05 -6.41
C PRO A 257 14.27 3.74 -5.04
N PRO A 258 13.40 3.47 -4.05
CA PRO A 258 13.44 4.16 -2.78
C PRO A 258 14.67 3.75 -1.95
N VAL A 259 15.51 4.73 -1.60
CA VAL A 259 16.67 4.54 -0.72
C VAL A 259 16.30 5.01 0.68
N TYR A 260 16.36 4.11 1.66
CA TYR A 260 16.01 4.37 3.06
C TYR A 260 17.26 4.46 3.92
N GLU A 261 17.64 5.66 4.32
CA GLU A 261 18.68 5.93 5.32
C GLU A 261 18.08 5.78 6.74
N HIS A 262 18.70 4.97 7.60
CA HIS A 262 18.29 4.86 9.00
C HIS A 262 18.94 6.00 9.79
N ILE A 263 18.14 6.98 10.20
CA ILE A 263 18.66 8.14 10.92
C ILE A 263 18.70 7.90 12.43
N ALA A 264 17.66 7.32 13.05
CA ALA A 264 17.62 7.15 14.50
C ALA A 264 16.63 6.08 15.00
N GLY A 265 16.82 5.64 16.24
CA GLY A 265 15.99 4.62 16.89
C GLY A 265 16.37 3.19 16.51
N ALA A 266 15.38 2.31 16.43
CA ALA A 266 15.57 0.90 16.06
C ALA A 266 15.49 0.70 14.53
N PRO A 267 16.36 -0.14 13.92
CA PRO A 267 16.35 -0.39 12.47
C PRO A 267 15.26 -1.37 11.99
N TYR A 268 14.30 -1.71 12.86
CA TYR A 268 13.10 -2.49 12.52
C TYR A 268 12.05 -2.32 13.63
N ILE A 269 10.77 -2.36 13.24
CA ILE A 269 9.66 -2.53 14.19
C ILE A 269 9.30 -4.02 14.32
N TYR A 270 8.51 -4.36 15.32
CA TYR A 270 8.06 -5.73 15.58
C TYR A 270 6.55 -5.86 15.42
N GLU A 271 6.14 -6.87 14.65
CA GLU A 271 4.74 -7.24 14.42
C GLU A 271 4.48 -8.70 14.84
N MET A 272 3.21 -9.02 15.12
CA MET A 272 2.80 -10.31 15.69
C MET A 272 1.66 -10.94 14.89
N ILE A 273 1.93 -12.08 14.25
CA ILE A 273 0.92 -12.86 13.53
C ILE A 273 0.98 -14.32 13.99
N LEU A 274 -0.16 -14.86 14.46
CA LEU A 274 -0.31 -16.22 14.99
C LEU A 274 0.75 -16.60 16.05
N GLY A 275 1.18 -15.64 16.87
CA GLY A 275 2.20 -15.83 17.91
C GLY A 275 3.66 -15.82 17.41
N SER A 276 3.88 -15.82 16.09
CA SER A 276 5.21 -15.57 15.51
C SER A 276 5.50 -14.06 15.51
N ARG A 277 6.74 -13.71 15.88
CA ARG A 277 7.23 -12.33 15.97
C ARG A 277 8.09 -11.99 14.76
N PHE A 278 7.65 -11.00 13.99
CA PHE A 278 8.29 -10.57 12.75
C PHE A 278 9.08 -9.28 12.99
N ARG A 279 10.23 -9.12 12.31
CA ARG A 279 10.91 -7.84 12.14
C ARG A 279 10.46 -7.23 10.81
N VAL A 280 10.00 -5.99 10.83
CA VAL A 280 9.53 -5.27 9.64
C VAL A 280 10.47 -4.09 9.38
N SER A 281 10.96 -4.00 8.15
CA SER A 281 11.87 -2.93 7.64
C SER A 281 11.14 -2.05 6.61
N PRO A 282 11.68 -0.86 6.24
CA PRO A 282 10.94 0.11 5.42
C PRO A 282 10.50 -0.44 4.05
N SER A 283 11.44 -1.15 3.42
CA SER A 283 11.33 -1.81 2.11
C SER A 283 10.60 -3.15 2.16
N SER A 284 10.37 -3.74 3.33
CA SER A 284 9.66 -5.01 3.43
C SER A 284 8.18 -4.84 3.13
N PHE A 285 7.63 -5.76 2.33
CA PHE A 285 6.20 -5.99 2.30
C PHE A 285 5.79 -6.69 3.60
N PHE A 286 4.70 -6.22 4.19
CA PHE A 286 4.07 -6.87 5.33
C PHE A 286 2.56 -6.67 5.24
N GLN A 287 1.79 -7.63 5.75
CA GLN A 287 0.33 -7.59 5.64
C GLN A 287 -0.23 -6.40 6.44
N THR A 288 -0.97 -5.53 5.75
CA THR A 288 -1.44 -4.24 6.32
C THR A 288 -2.47 -4.38 7.44
N ASN A 289 -2.92 -5.60 7.74
CA ASN A 289 -3.82 -5.95 8.84
C ASN A 289 -3.40 -7.31 9.43
N SER A 290 -2.59 -7.30 10.49
CA SER A 290 -2.09 -8.51 11.17
C SER A 290 -3.20 -9.45 11.68
N ALA A 291 -4.39 -8.92 12.00
CA ALA A 291 -5.53 -9.73 12.45
C ALA A 291 -6.18 -10.49 11.29
N ALA A 292 -6.39 -9.84 10.14
CA ALA A 292 -6.87 -10.50 8.93
C ALA A 292 -5.82 -11.47 8.35
N ALA A 293 -4.54 -11.10 8.39
CA ALA A 293 -3.44 -11.97 8.00
C ALA A 293 -3.40 -13.29 8.81
N GLY A 294 -3.65 -13.20 10.12
CA GLY A 294 -3.80 -14.39 10.97
C GLY A 294 -4.97 -15.31 10.58
N VAL A 295 -6.04 -14.76 10.00
CA VAL A 295 -7.13 -15.57 9.41
C VAL A 295 -6.71 -16.16 8.06
N LEU A 296 -6.06 -15.38 7.20
CA LEU A 296 -5.54 -15.83 5.90
C LEU A 296 -4.57 -17.01 6.05
N TYR A 297 -3.49 -16.85 6.82
CA TYR A 297 -2.48 -17.90 6.99
C TYR A 297 -3.04 -19.15 7.68
N ARG A 298 -3.97 -19.00 8.63
CA ARG A 298 -4.68 -20.15 9.20
C ARG A 298 -5.54 -20.86 8.17
N THR A 299 -6.24 -20.12 7.31
CA THR A 299 -7.06 -20.69 6.23
C THR A 299 -6.20 -21.46 5.23
N ILE A 300 -5.03 -20.92 4.85
CA ILE A 300 -4.05 -21.64 4.01
C ILE A 300 -3.59 -22.92 4.71
N ALA A 301 -3.19 -22.85 5.98
CA ALA A 301 -2.76 -24.02 6.75
C ALA A 301 -3.87 -25.09 6.90
N GLU A 302 -5.13 -24.69 7.05
CA GLU A 302 -6.30 -25.59 7.04
C GLU A 302 -6.46 -26.27 5.67
N LYS A 303 -6.39 -25.52 4.56
CA LYS A 303 -6.51 -26.07 3.19
C LYS A 303 -5.34 -26.95 2.79
N CYS A 304 -4.15 -26.72 3.35
CA CYS A 304 -2.99 -27.59 3.20
C CYS A 304 -2.95 -28.79 4.17
N GLY A 305 -4.02 -29.05 4.94
CA GLY A 305 -4.11 -30.20 5.86
C GLY A 305 -3.20 -30.13 7.10
N LEU A 306 -2.60 -28.98 7.40
CA LEU A 306 -1.66 -28.83 8.51
C LEU A 306 -2.38 -28.77 9.87
N CYS A 307 -3.66 -28.39 9.89
CA CYS A 307 -4.39 -27.97 11.09
C CYS A 307 -5.08 -29.05 11.94
N GLU A 308 -4.74 -30.34 11.78
CA GLU A 308 -5.24 -31.44 12.63
C GLU A 308 -4.67 -31.46 14.08
N SER A 309 -4.28 -30.30 14.63
CA SER A 309 -3.76 -30.22 16.00
C SER A 309 -4.28 -28.97 16.72
N GLY A 310 -4.61 -29.11 18.01
CA GLY A 310 -5.26 -28.04 18.79
C GLY A 310 -4.41 -26.78 19.01
N TYR A 311 -3.13 -26.82 18.65
CA TYR A 311 -2.14 -25.76 18.86
C TYR A 311 -2.59 -24.38 18.34
N LEU A 312 -3.15 -24.31 17.12
CA LEU A 312 -3.62 -23.06 16.51
C LEU A 312 -4.91 -22.50 17.14
N ARG A 313 -5.73 -23.36 17.80
CA ARG A 313 -6.91 -22.91 18.54
C ARG A 313 -6.52 -22.15 19.82
N THR A 314 -5.37 -22.48 20.42
CA THR A 314 -4.80 -21.76 21.56
C THR A 314 -4.22 -20.40 21.13
N LEU A 315 -3.40 -20.39 20.06
CA LEU A 315 -2.79 -19.16 19.53
C LEU A 315 -3.81 -18.10 19.10
N GLY A 316 -5.00 -18.52 18.64
CA GLY A 316 -6.08 -17.60 18.31
C GLY A 316 -6.54 -16.71 19.48
N LYS A 317 -6.38 -17.14 20.73
CA LYS A 317 -6.76 -16.35 21.92
C LYS A 317 -5.75 -15.26 22.29
N ALA A 318 -4.50 -15.36 21.84
CA ALA A 318 -3.47 -14.37 22.14
C ALA A 318 -3.65 -13.04 21.37
N ASN A 319 -4.33 -13.08 20.21
CA ASN A 319 -4.61 -11.88 19.41
C ASN A 319 -5.86 -11.11 19.88
N THR A 320 -6.64 -11.66 20.82
CA THR A 320 -7.71 -10.95 21.54
C THR A 320 -7.17 -10.52 22.89
N GLY A 321 -7.07 -9.21 23.14
CA GLY A 321 -6.32 -8.61 24.26
C GLY A 321 -6.89 -8.80 25.68
N ALA A 322 -7.35 -9.99 26.04
CA ALA A 322 -7.58 -10.38 27.43
C ALA A 322 -6.23 -10.74 28.07
N GLY A 323 -5.85 -10.04 29.14
CA GLY A 323 -4.53 -10.17 29.75
C GLY A 323 -4.24 -11.57 30.30
N ALA A 324 -3.41 -12.34 29.59
CA ALA A 324 -2.79 -13.54 30.13
C ALA A 324 -1.72 -13.12 31.15
N SER A 325 -2.07 -13.16 32.43
CA SER A 325 -1.13 -12.91 33.53
C SER A 325 0.03 -13.92 33.48
N GLY A 326 1.23 -13.45 33.81
CA GLY A 326 2.45 -14.25 33.74
C GLY A 326 2.38 -15.50 34.63
N LYS A 327 2.19 -16.65 33.99
CA LYS A 327 2.49 -17.97 34.54
C LYS A 327 3.21 -18.76 33.46
N ASP A 328 4.36 -19.30 33.81
CA ASP A 328 5.26 -19.94 32.86
C ASP A 328 4.58 -21.10 32.14
N VAL A 329 4.40 -20.94 30.83
CA VAL A 329 4.09 -22.06 29.95
C VAL A 329 5.36 -22.88 29.82
N LYS A 330 5.60 -23.76 30.82
CA LYS A 330 6.65 -24.78 30.74
C LYS A 330 6.49 -25.53 29.43
N GLU A 331 7.46 -25.38 28.54
CA GLU A 331 7.52 -26.13 27.29
C GLU A 331 7.54 -27.62 27.63
N ARG A 332 6.42 -28.30 27.37
CA ARG A 332 6.46 -29.75 27.23
C ARG A 332 7.20 -30.03 25.92
N PRO A 333 8.11 -31.03 25.86
CA PRO A 333 8.76 -31.39 24.62
C PRO A 333 7.69 -31.82 23.61
N GLY A 334 7.44 -30.98 22.60
CA GLY A 334 6.49 -31.27 21.53
C GLY A 334 6.94 -32.50 20.76
N ASN A 335 5.99 -33.32 20.31
CA ASN A 335 6.32 -34.49 19.50
C ASN A 335 6.98 -34.03 18.18
N GLU A 336 7.91 -34.79 17.62
CA GLU A 336 8.71 -34.38 16.46
C GLU A 336 7.82 -34.00 15.25
N LYS A 337 6.69 -34.71 15.08
CA LYS A 337 5.66 -34.40 14.07
C LYS A 337 4.95 -33.05 14.30
N GLU A 338 4.87 -32.57 15.54
CA GLU A 338 4.29 -31.28 15.92
C GLU A 338 5.29 -30.14 15.68
N LEU A 339 6.59 -30.38 15.93
CA LEU A 339 7.69 -29.50 15.56
C LEU A 339 7.83 -29.34 14.04
N ASP A 340 7.68 -30.42 13.27
CA ASP A 340 7.63 -30.38 11.81
C ASP A 340 6.40 -29.61 11.28
N LYS A 341 5.20 -29.86 11.81
CA LYS A 341 3.99 -29.06 11.49
C LYS A 341 4.18 -27.58 11.85
N LYS A 342 4.81 -27.24 12.98
CA LYS A 342 5.16 -25.87 13.37
C LYS A 342 6.11 -25.22 12.36
N ARG A 343 7.20 -25.91 11.98
CA ARG A 343 8.14 -25.42 10.95
C ARG A 343 7.44 -25.19 9.61
N LYS A 344 6.54 -26.08 9.18
CA LYS A 344 5.78 -25.93 7.93
C LYS A 344 4.84 -24.72 7.96
N CYS A 345 4.13 -24.47 9.05
CA CYS A 345 3.34 -23.24 9.22
C CYS A 345 4.22 -21.98 9.25
N GLU A 346 5.38 -22.02 9.92
CA GLU A 346 6.35 -20.91 9.92
C GLU A 346 6.94 -20.67 8.51
N THR A 347 7.16 -21.70 7.70
CA THR A 347 7.55 -21.57 6.29
C THR A 347 6.44 -20.91 5.45
N VAL A 348 5.17 -21.31 5.63
CA VAL A 348 4.04 -20.65 4.94
C VAL A 348 3.97 -19.16 5.30
N MET A 349 4.22 -18.79 6.56
CA MET A 349 4.30 -17.37 6.99
C MET A 349 5.65 -16.68 6.70
N ARG A 350 6.55 -17.28 5.92
CA ARG A 350 7.80 -16.66 5.42
C ARG A 350 7.86 -16.54 3.89
N VAL A 351 6.89 -17.13 3.19
CA VAL A 351 6.74 -17.08 1.73
C VAL A 351 5.77 -15.96 1.29
N TYR A 352 5.08 -15.34 2.27
CA TYR A 352 4.10 -14.25 2.13
C TYR A 352 4.33 -13.14 3.17
#